data_AF-A0A923ZPA8-F1
#
_entry.id   AF-A0A923ZPA8-F1
#
_cell.length_a   1.000
_cell.length_b   1.000
_cell.length_c   1.000
_cell.angle_alpha   90.00
_cell.angle_beta   90.00
_cell.angle_gamma   90.00
#
_symmetry.space_group_name_H-M   'P 1'
#
loop_
_entity.id
_entity.type
_entity.pdbx_description
1 polymer ?
#
loop_
_entity_poly.entity_id
_entity_poly.type
_entity_poly.pdbx_seq_one_letter_code
_entity_poly.pdbx_strand_id
1 'polypeptide(L)'
;GVGDLSGKAILTASGIPIKQSQPIDRARVVFIAGQGELTKLFAGFTGLPVSSVTIGSGAVQVGTTVTALGVTVPVAIAFVPSVVGGQLALTPKSLVVNGATLTPAALRSTFGALADPLLATQKVCVAKYLPKQLPLDSVTIKGSSLELAVSGRSVTLSTALLTTKGVCA
;
A
#
# COMPACT_ATOMS: atom_id res chain seq x y z
N GLY A 1 -6.69 -14.71 1.54
CA GLY A 1 -6.02 -13.58 0.88
C GLY A 1 -6.91 -12.36 0.94
N VAL A 2 -6.33 -11.17 0.81
CA VAL A 2 -7.06 -9.90 0.61
C VAL A 2 -6.87 -9.54 -0.86
N GLY A 3 -7.84 -9.88 -1.72
CA GLY A 3 -7.63 -9.86 -3.18
C GLY A 3 -6.55 -10.87 -3.62
N ASP A 4 -5.72 -10.49 -4.59
CA ASP A 4 -4.61 -11.31 -5.11
C ASP A 4 -3.39 -11.38 -4.17
N LEU A 5 -3.45 -10.68 -3.03
CA LEU A 5 -2.44 -10.73 -1.99
C LEU A 5 -2.68 -11.97 -1.13
N SER A 6 -1.97 -13.04 -1.45
CA SER A 6 -1.70 -14.16 -0.55
C SER A 6 -0.44 -13.84 0.27
N GLY A 7 -0.47 -14.15 1.57
CA GLY A 7 0.65 -13.81 2.44
C GLY A 7 0.37 -14.12 3.90
N LYS A 8 1.37 -13.89 4.75
CA LYS A 8 1.28 -14.08 6.20
C LYS A 8 0.36 -13.01 6.79
N ALA A 9 -0.60 -13.45 7.60
CA ALA A 9 -1.47 -12.58 8.38
C ALA A 9 -1.40 -12.97 9.85
N ILE A 10 -1.32 -11.97 10.73
CA ILE A 10 -1.36 -12.16 12.18
C ILE A 10 -2.66 -11.54 12.70
N LEU A 11 -3.55 -12.36 13.25
CA LEU A 11 -4.76 -11.91 13.91
C LEU A 11 -4.51 -11.80 15.42
N THR A 12 -4.85 -10.66 16.00
CA THR A 12 -4.94 -10.43 17.43
C THR A 12 -6.36 -10.01 17.76
N ALA A 13 -7.03 -10.79 18.60
CA ALA A 13 -8.37 -10.50 19.10
C ALA A 13 -8.35 -10.36 20.63
N SER A 14 -9.13 -9.44 21.17
CA SER A 14 -9.29 -9.23 22.61
C SER A 14 -10.77 -9.11 22.97
N GLY A 15 -11.12 -9.47 24.21
CA GLY A 15 -12.52 -9.47 24.66
C GLY A 15 -13.35 -10.52 23.92
N ILE A 16 -12.84 -11.75 23.82
CA ILE A 16 -13.52 -12.83 23.09
C ILE A 16 -14.66 -13.37 23.98
N PRO A 17 -15.92 -13.26 23.55
CA PRO A 17 -17.05 -13.74 24.34
C PRO A 17 -17.14 -15.26 24.31
N ILE A 18 -17.71 -15.84 25.37
CA ILE A 18 -17.97 -17.28 25.46
C ILE A 18 -18.99 -17.70 24.38
N LYS A 19 -19.97 -16.84 24.08
CA LYS A 19 -20.93 -17.04 22.99
C LYS A 19 -20.38 -16.43 21.70
N GLN A 20 -20.04 -17.27 20.73
CA GLN A 20 -19.48 -16.82 19.43
C GLN A 20 -20.42 -15.92 18.62
N SER A 21 -21.72 -15.89 18.94
CA SER A 21 -22.68 -14.96 18.35
C SER A 21 -22.55 -13.52 18.87
N GLN A 22 -21.84 -13.30 19.96
CA GLN A 22 -21.58 -11.98 20.51
C GLN A 22 -20.31 -11.37 19.87
N PRO A 23 -20.23 -10.03 19.78
CA PRO A 23 -19.07 -9.36 19.22
C PRO A 23 -17.83 -9.52 20.11
N ILE A 24 -16.66 -9.63 19.49
CA ILE A 24 -15.37 -9.40 20.15
C ILE A 24 -15.14 -7.91 20.33
N ASP A 25 -14.52 -7.51 21.44
CA ASP A 25 -14.27 -6.08 21.71
C ASP A 25 -13.37 -5.45 20.64
N ARG A 26 -12.32 -6.17 20.22
CA ARG A 26 -11.37 -5.69 19.21
C ARG A 26 -10.81 -6.84 18.38
N ALA A 27 -10.71 -6.60 17.09
CA ALA A 27 -9.87 -7.38 16.17
C ALA A 27 -8.83 -6.48 15.53
N ARG A 28 -7.59 -6.98 15.44
CA ARG A 28 -6.51 -6.40 14.65
C ARG A 28 -5.90 -7.49 13.79
N VAL A 29 -5.79 -7.26 12.49
CA VAL A 29 -5.10 -8.16 11.58
C VAL A 29 -3.95 -7.40 10.93
N VAL A 30 -2.75 -7.97 11.00
CA VAL A 30 -1.56 -7.43 10.32
C VAL A 30 -1.21 -8.34 9.15
N PHE A 31 -1.35 -7.82 7.94
CA PHE A 31 -0.91 -8.46 6.71
C PHE A 31 0.54 -8.08 6.44
N ILE A 32 1.38 -9.07 6.18
CA ILE A 32 2.80 -8.87 5.91
C ILE A 32 3.01 -9.16 4.42
N ALA A 33 3.28 -8.11 3.65
CA ALA A 33 3.57 -8.20 2.23
C ALA A 33 5.08 -8.07 1.99
N GLY A 34 5.66 -9.07 1.31
CA GLY A 34 7.02 -9.02 0.83
C GLY A 34 7.12 -8.33 -0.53
N GLN A 35 8.33 -8.33 -1.08
CA GLN A 35 8.60 -7.71 -2.39
C GLN A 35 7.75 -8.35 -3.51
N GLY A 36 7.60 -9.68 -3.52
CA GLY A 36 6.86 -10.40 -4.56
C GLY A 36 5.36 -10.06 -4.57
N GLU A 37 4.73 -9.95 -3.41
CA GLU A 37 3.33 -9.54 -3.28
C GLU A 37 3.14 -8.07 -3.70
N LEU A 38 4.07 -7.20 -3.32
CA LEU A 38 4.02 -5.80 -3.75
C LEU A 38 4.18 -5.65 -5.25
N THR A 39 5.07 -6.41 -5.90
CA THR A 39 5.19 -6.39 -7.37
C THR A 39 3.84 -6.64 -8.05
N LYS A 40 3.06 -7.62 -7.56
CA LYS A 40 1.70 -7.89 -8.06
C LYS A 40 0.74 -6.72 -7.80
N LEU A 41 0.79 -6.14 -6.60
CA LEU A 41 -0.03 -4.99 -6.25
C LEU A 41 0.26 -3.78 -7.15
N PHE A 42 1.53 -3.45 -7.35
CA PHE A 42 1.94 -2.29 -8.15
C PHE A 42 1.68 -2.50 -9.64
N ALA A 43 1.90 -3.70 -10.17
CA ALA A 43 1.61 -4.02 -11.57
C ALA A 43 0.13 -3.79 -11.93
N GLY A 44 -0.79 -4.04 -11.00
CA GLY A 44 -2.22 -3.79 -11.19
C GLY A 44 -2.67 -2.34 -11.01
N PHE A 45 -1.82 -1.45 -10.46
CA PHE A 45 -2.25 -0.13 -9.96
C PHE A 45 -1.57 1.07 -10.59
N THR A 46 -0.29 1.00 -10.95
CA THR A 46 0.45 2.19 -11.41
C THR A 46 0.20 2.52 -12.88
N GLY A 47 -0.36 1.58 -13.65
CA GLY A 47 -0.41 1.68 -15.11
C GLY A 47 0.97 1.70 -15.78
N LEU A 48 2.04 1.54 -14.98
CA LEU A 48 3.44 1.56 -15.41
C LEU A 48 3.98 0.13 -15.39
N PRO A 49 4.81 -0.26 -16.37
CA PRO A 49 5.47 -1.55 -16.36
C PRO A 49 6.42 -1.63 -15.16
N VAL A 50 6.06 -2.40 -14.14
CA VAL A 50 6.88 -2.60 -12.95
C VAL A 50 8.02 -3.57 -13.30
N SER A 51 9.26 -3.09 -13.25
CA SER A 51 10.45 -3.90 -13.52
C SER A 51 11.11 -4.43 -12.25
N SER A 52 10.94 -3.73 -11.12
CA SER A 52 11.43 -4.17 -9.81
C SER A 52 10.67 -3.54 -8.67
N VAL A 53 10.66 -4.21 -7.51
CA VAL A 53 10.18 -3.66 -6.25
C VAL A 53 11.15 -4.02 -5.15
N THR A 54 11.67 -3.03 -4.43
CA THR A 54 12.50 -3.22 -3.25
C THR A 54 11.89 -2.49 -2.05
N ILE A 55 12.11 -3.03 -0.86
CA ILE A 55 11.63 -2.45 0.40
C ILE A 55 12.83 -2.25 1.31
N GLY A 56 12.98 -1.02 1.81
CA GLY A 56 14.07 -0.67 2.72
C GLY A 56 14.04 0.81 3.09
N SER A 57 14.77 1.18 4.13
CA SER A 57 14.96 2.59 4.52
C SER A 57 13.66 3.40 4.68
N GLY A 58 12.59 2.73 5.13
CA GLY A 58 11.27 3.35 5.31
C GLY A 58 10.55 3.74 4.01
N ALA A 59 10.94 3.18 2.87
CA ALA A 59 10.26 3.37 1.58
C ALA A 59 10.09 2.05 0.81
N VAL A 60 9.13 2.06 -0.12
CA VAL A 60 9.02 1.05 -1.19
C VAL A 60 9.53 1.69 -2.47
N GLN A 61 10.60 1.15 -3.04
CA GLN A 61 11.14 1.62 -4.30
C GLN A 61 10.62 0.74 -5.43
N VAL A 62 9.99 1.38 -6.41
CA VAL A 62 9.40 0.73 -7.59
C VAL A 62 10.23 1.14 -8.81
N GLY A 63 10.87 0.17 -9.45
CA GLY A 63 11.54 0.33 -10.73
C GLY A 63 10.53 0.26 -11.87
N THR A 64 10.71 1.12 -12.86
CA THR A 64 9.94 1.12 -14.11
C THR A 64 10.78 1.72 -15.24
N THR A 65 10.25 1.73 -16.44
CA THR A 65 10.84 2.39 -17.60
C THR A 65 9.90 3.47 -18.11
N VAL A 66 10.46 4.63 -18.44
CA VAL A 66 9.73 5.72 -19.06
C VAL A 66 10.30 5.94 -20.45
N THR A 67 9.42 5.97 -21.45
CA THR A 67 9.80 6.32 -22.82
C THR A 67 9.39 7.74 -23.10
N ALA A 68 10.35 8.58 -23.46
CA ALA A 68 10.13 9.96 -23.88
C ALA A 68 11.00 10.24 -25.11
N LEU A 69 10.43 10.85 -26.14
CA LEU A 69 11.15 11.22 -27.38
C LEU A 69 11.89 10.04 -28.05
N GLY A 70 11.33 8.83 -27.96
CA GLY A 70 11.95 7.61 -28.51
C GLY A 70 13.09 7.02 -27.67
N VAL A 71 13.43 7.63 -26.54
CA VAL A 71 14.45 7.14 -25.60
C VAL A 71 13.77 6.49 -24.39
N THR A 72 14.15 5.26 -24.08
CA THR A 72 13.69 4.54 -22.90
C THR A 72 14.69 4.70 -21.78
N VAL A 73 14.24 5.27 -20.66
CA VAL A 73 15.08 5.55 -19.50
C VAL A 73 14.58 4.71 -18.31
N PRO A 74 15.46 3.93 -17.65
CA PRO A 74 15.10 3.25 -16.41
C PRO A 74 14.98 4.28 -15.28
N VAL A 75 13.88 4.21 -14.55
CA VAL A 75 13.62 5.07 -13.41
C VAL A 75 13.22 4.22 -12.20
N ALA A 76 13.52 4.69 -11.00
CA ALA A 76 13.01 4.09 -9.79
C ALA A 76 12.40 5.15 -8.88
N ILE A 77 11.18 4.91 -8.40
CA ILE A 77 10.46 5.86 -7.56
C ILE A 77 10.37 5.27 -6.15
N ALA A 78 10.89 5.99 -5.16
CA ALA A 78 10.73 5.63 -3.76
C ALA A 78 9.45 6.25 -3.20
N PHE A 79 8.54 5.42 -2.72
CA PHE A 79 7.28 5.84 -2.11
C PHE A 79 7.32 5.62 -0.60
N VAL A 80 6.82 6.60 0.14
CA VAL A 80 6.51 6.45 1.57
C VAL A 80 5.02 6.07 1.68
N PRO A 81 4.72 4.85 2.14
CA PRO A 81 3.35 4.40 2.32
C PRO A 81 2.75 5.00 3.60
N SER A 82 1.45 5.29 3.56
CA SER A 82 0.67 5.85 4.66
C SER A 82 -0.81 5.48 4.51
N VAL A 83 -1.64 5.88 5.48
CA VAL A 83 -3.09 5.73 5.42
C VAL A 83 -3.74 7.09 5.34
N VAL A 84 -4.56 7.32 4.30
CA VAL A 84 -5.35 8.54 4.14
C VAL A 84 -6.78 8.16 3.83
N GLY A 85 -7.71 8.50 4.72
CA GLY A 85 -9.14 8.17 4.54
C GLY A 85 -9.41 6.67 4.40
N GLY A 86 -8.67 5.81 5.12
CA GLY A 86 -8.78 4.35 5.03
C GLY A 86 -8.21 3.74 3.74
N GLN A 87 -7.54 4.54 2.91
CA GLN A 87 -6.87 4.09 1.69
C GLN A 87 -5.35 4.01 1.91
N LEU A 88 -4.69 3.14 1.15
CA LEU A 88 -3.23 3.12 1.09
C LEU A 88 -2.77 4.32 0.25
N ALA A 89 -2.08 5.27 0.87
CA ALA A 89 -1.54 6.43 0.21
C ALA A 89 -0.03 6.27 0.01
N LEU A 90 0.44 6.47 -1.21
CA LEU A 90 1.83 6.32 -1.63
C LEU A 90 2.37 7.68 -2.03
N THR A 91 3.19 8.28 -1.18
CA THR A 91 3.76 9.60 -1.42
C THR A 91 5.18 9.46 -1.97
N PRO A 92 5.46 10.00 -3.17
CA PRO A 92 6.82 10.01 -3.73
C PRO A 92 7.79 10.75 -2.80
N LYS A 93 8.89 10.10 -2.41
CA LYS A 93 9.98 10.67 -1.60
C LYS A 93 11.20 11.02 -2.43
N SER A 94 11.51 10.21 -3.44
CA SER A 94 12.63 10.44 -4.34
C SER A 94 12.45 9.66 -5.65
N LEU A 95 13.11 10.15 -6.69
CA LEU A 95 13.22 9.50 -7.99
C LEU A 95 14.69 9.19 -8.24
N VAL A 96 15.00 8.04 -8.83
CA VAL A 96 16.32 7.71 -9.35
C VAL A 96 16.20 7.62 -10.86
N VAL A 97 17.01 8.40 -11.58
CA VAL A 97 17.07 8.40 -13.05
C VAL A 97 18.51 8.18 -13.47
N ASN A 98 18.79 7.11 -14.23
CA ASN A 98 20.17 6.77 -14.64
C ASN A 98 21.18 6.74 -13.47
N GLY A 99 20.74 6.26 -12.30
CA GLY A 99 21.58 6.19 -11.09
C GLY A 99 21.69 7.50 -10.29
N ALA A 100 21.23 8.63 -10.82
CA ALA A 100 21.18 9.89 -10.09
C ALA A 100 19.89 9.99 -9.25
N THR A 101 20.03 10.29 -7.96
CA THR A 101 18.87 10.50 -7.06
C THR A 101 18.42 11.95 -7.12
N LEU A 102 17.15 12.15 -7.46
CA LEU A 102 16.46 13.44 -7.53
C LEU A 102 15.40 13.51 -6.42
N THR A 103 15.44 14.59 -5.65
CA THR A 103 14.37 14.90 -4.69
C THR A 103 13.18 15.55 -5.40
N PRO A 104 11.98 15.52 -4.79
CA PRO A 104 10.82 16.25 -5.30
C PRO A 104 11.10 17.73 -5.55
N ALA A 105 11.91 18.36 -4.69
CA ALA A 105 12.33 19.75 -4.86
C ALA A 105 13.21 19.95 -6.10
N ALA A 106 14.17 19.05 -6.34
CA ALA A 106 15.00 19.10 -7.54
C ALA A 106 14.17 18.88 -8.82
N LEU A 107 13.23 17.92 -8.80
CA LEU A 107 12.30 17.68 -9.90
C LEU A 107 11.45 18.92 -10.23
N ARG A 108 10.88 19.58 -9.21
CA ARG A 108 10.15 20.83 -9.40
C ARG A 108 11.04 21.97 -9.89
N SER A 109 12.28 22.05 -9.42
CA SER A 109 13.23 23.05 -9.90
C SER A 109 13.57 22.88 -11.39
N THR A 110 13.65 21.64 -11.87
CA THR A 110 14.02 21.33 -13.27
C THR A 110 12.83 21.38 -14.22
N PHE A 111 11.68 20.82 -13.81
CA PHE A 111 10.52 20.61 -14.69
C PHE A 111 9.31 21.49 -14.32
N GLY A 112 9.40 22.28 -13.25
CA GLY A 112 8.30 23.14 -12.79
C GLY A 112 7.04 22.33 -12.46
N ALA A 113 5.88 22.87 -12.82
CA ALA A 113 4.57 22.25 -12.61
C ALA A 113 4.39 20.92 -13.37
N LEU A 114 5.20 20.63 -14.40
CA LEU A 114 5.14 19.36 -15.12
C LEU A 114 5.54 18.16 -14.23
N ALA A 115 6.26 18.41 -13.12
CA ALA A 115 6.60 17.38 -12.15
C ALA A 115 5.44 17.04 -11.20
N ASP A 116 4.42 17.88 -11.09
CA ASP A 116 3.38 17.72 -10.06
C ASP A 116 2.58 16.41 -10.17
N PRO A 117 2.19 15.92 -11.37
CA PRO A 117 1.53 14.63 -11.49
C PRO A 117 2.39 13.47 -10.97
N LEU A 118 3.71 13.53 -11.17
CA LEU A 118 4.65 12.51 -10.69
C LEU A 118 4.89 12.59 -9.18
N LEU A 119 4.77 13.79 -8.61
CA LEU A 119 4.98 14.06 -7.19
C LEU A 119 3.70 13.95 -6.35
N ALA A 120 2.55 13.79 -7.01
CA ALA A 120 1.26 13.64 -6.35
C ALA A 120 1.18 12.31 -5.59
N THR A 121 0.67 12.37 -4.36
CA THR A 121 0.34 11.18 -3.58
C THR A 121 -0.72 10.35 -4.32
N GLN A 122 -0.38 9.09 -4.60
CA GLN A 122 -1.29 8.15 -5.22
C GLN A 122 -2.09 7.43 -4.15
N LYS A 123 -3.42 7.36 -4.31
CA LYS A 123 -4.29 6.64 -3.38
C LYS A 123 -4.74 5.33 -4.02
N VAL A 124 -4.55 4.25 -3.29
CA VAL A 124 -4.89 2.88 -3.68
C VAL A 124 -6.09 2.45 -2.84
N CYS A 125 -7.20 2.16 -3.51
CA CYS A 125 -8.39 1.68 -2.85
C CYS A 125 -8.24 0.23 -2.40
N VAL A 126 -7.66 0.03 -1.21
CA VAL A 126 -7.55 -1.29 -0.59
C VAL A 126 -8.83 -1.70 0.14
N ALA A 127 -9.70 -0.75 0.50
CA ALA A 127 -10.93 -1.00 1.24
C ALA A 127 -11.87 -1.99 0.53
N LYS A 128 -11.86 -2.01 -0.82
CA LYS A 128 -12.66 -2.95 -1.64
C LYS A 128 -12.29 -4.42 -1.43
N TYR A 129 -11.11 -4.69 -0.89
CA TYR A 129 -10.66 -6.06 -0.58
C TYR A 129 -10.85 -6.42 0.89
N LEU A 130 -11.07 -5.41 1.75
CA LEU A 130 -11.15 -5.55 3.20
C LEU A 130 -12.60 -5.61 3.68
N PRO A 131 -12.90 -6.37 4.75
CA PRO A 131 -14.16 -6.25 5.47
C PRO A 131 -14.46 -4.81 5.86
N LYS A 132 -15.70 -4.34 5.68
CA LYS A 132 -16.12 -2.98 6.05
C LYS A 132 -15.87 -2.68 7.54
N GLN A 133 -15.99 -3.68 8.41
CA GLN A 133 -15.75 -3.56 9.85
C GLN A 133 -14.26 -3.64 10.24
N LEU A 134 -13.36 -3.92 9.30
CA LEU A 134 -11.91 -3.95 9.50
C LEU A 134 -11.24 -3.01 8.46
N PRO A 135 -11.42 -1.69 8.57
CA PRO A 135 -10.75 -0.74 7.71
C PRO A 135 -9.23 -0.77 7.90
N LEU A 136 -8.51 -0.27 6.90
CA LEU A 136 -7.07 -0.03 7.01
C LEU A 136 -6.81 1.03 8.07
N ASP A 137 -6.01 0.65 9.06
CA ASP A 137 -5.68 1.45 10.24
C ASP A 137 -4.27 2.04 10.12
N SER A 138 -3.29 1.21 9.79
CA SER A 138 -1.90 1.67 9.64
C SER A 138 -1.15 0.91 8.56
N VAL A 139 -0.12 1.55 7.99
CA VAL A 139 0.81 0.93 7.07
C VAL A 139 2.23 1.29 7.50
N THR A 140 3.08 0.28 7.68
CA THR A 140 4.43 0.45 8.22
C THR A 140 5.41 -0.43 7.46
N ILE A 141 6.61 0.08 7.22
CA ILE A 141 7.72 -0.75 6.70
C ILE A 141 8.49 -1.33 7.88
N LYS A 142 8.65 -2.65 7.90
CA LYS A 142 9.50 -3.36 8.85
C LYS A 142 10.52 -4.21 8.10
N GLY A 143 11.79 -3.83 8.20
CA GLY A 143 12.87 -4.47 7.45
C GLY A 143 12.57 -4.43 5.95
N SER A 144 12.44 -5.61 5.34
CA SER A 144 12.15 -5.82 3.91
C SER A 144 10.68 -6.17 3.64
N SER A 145 9.76 -5.80 4.53
CA SER A 145 8.31 -6.07 4.40
C SER A 145 7.48 -4.82 4.64
N LEU A 146 6.31 -4.77 3.98
CA LEU A 146 5.26 -3.80 4.23
C LEU A 146 4.18 -4.47 5.09
N GLU A 147 3.94 -3.92 6.27
CA GLU A 147 2.88 -4.36 7.17
C GLU A 147 1.65 -3.46 7.01
N LEU A 148 0.53 -4.06 6.62
CA LEU A 148 -0.77 -3.39 6.55
C LEU A 148 -1.60 -3.89 7.73
N ALA A 149 -1.89 -3.02 8.68
CA ALA A 149 -2.76 -3.33 9.79
C ALA A 149 -4.18 -2.85 9.53
N VAL A 150 -5.13 -3.74 9.73
CA VAL A 150 -6.56 -3.44 9.75
C VAL A 150 -7.08 -3.66 11.16
N SER A 151 -8.02 -2.84 11.61
CA SER A 151 -8.59 -3.02 12.94
C SER A 151 -10.04 -2.58 13.02
N GLY A 152 -10.77 -3.23 13.92
CA GLY A 152 -12.18 -2.96 14.19
C GLY A 152 -12.51 -3.16 15.65
N ARG A 153 -13.59 -2.51 16.08
CA ARG A 153 -14.16 -2.64 17.43
C ARG A 153 -15.53 -3.28 17.35
N SER A 154 -15.91 -4.03 18.39
CA SER A 154 -17.22 -4.71 18.47
C SER A 154 -17.51 -5.52 17.21
N VAL A 155 -16.56 -6.38 16.83
CA VAL A 155 -16.60 -7.14 15.57
C VAL A 155 -17.28 -8.48 15.81
N THR A 156 -18.26 -8.87 15.01
CA THR A 156 -18.83 -10.22 15.09
C THR A 156 -18.14 -11.11 14.06
N LEU A 157 -17.39 -12.12 14.55
CA LEU A 157 -16.72 -13.08 13.68
C LEU A 157 -17.75 -13.97 13.00
N SER A 158 -17.98 -13.72 11.72
CA SER A 158 -18.99 -14.41 10.92
C SER A 158 -18.57 -14.42 9.45
N THR A 159 -19.20 -15.27 8.64
CA THR A 159 -19.00 -15.23 7.18
C THR A 159 -19.43 -13.89 6.58
N ALA A 160 -20.48 -13.27 7.14
CA ALA A 160 -21.00 -11.97 6.71
C ALA A 160 -19.98 -10.82 6.87
N LEU A 161 -19.13 -10.91 7.90
CA LEU A 161 -17.99 -9.99 8.08
C LEU A 161 -17.06 -10.03 6.87
N LEU A 162 -16.76 -11.22 6.34
CA LEU A 162 -15.78 -11.41 5.29
C LEU A 162 -16.32 -11.06 3.89
N THR A 163 -17.63 -11.15 3.70
CA THR A 163 -18.31 -10.88 2.42
C THR A 163 -18.63 -9.40 2.23
N THR A 164 -18.93 -8.67 3.30
CA THR A 164 -19.25 -7.24 3.21
C THR A 164 -17.98 -6.40 3.13
N LYS A 165 -17.62 -5.96 1.92
CA LYS A 165 -16.39 -5.18 1.68
C LYS A 165 -16.57 -3.69 1.95
N GLY A 166 -15.45 -3.02 2.25
CA GLY A 166 -15.39 -1.56 2.32
C GLY A 166 -15.44 -0.91 0.94
N VAL A 167 -15.57 0.42 0.92
CA VAL A 167 -15.54 1.25 -0.29
C VAL A 167 -14.61 2.43 -0.06
N CYS A 168 -14.07 2.99 -1.14
CA CYS A 168 -13.31 4.23 -1.10
C CYS A 168 -14.17 5.34 -1.69
N ALA A 169 -14.10 6.52 -1.09
CA ALA A 169 -14.69 7.74 -1.61
C ALA A 169 -13.75 8.41 -2.63
#